data_AF-A0A3N5UT34-F1
#
_entry.id   AF-A0A3N5UT34-F1
#
_cell.length_a   1.000
_cell.length_b   1.000
_cell.length_c   1.000
_cell.angle_alpha   90.00
_cell.angle_beta   90.00
_cell.angle_gamma   90.00
#
_symmetry.space_group_name_H-M   'P 1'
#
loop_
_entity.id
_entity.type
_entity.pdbx_description
1 polymer ?
#
loop_
_entity_poly.entity_id
_entity_poly.type
_entity_poly.pdbx_seq_one_letter_code
_entity_poly.pdbx_strand_id
1 'polypeptide(L)' 'MPKYDNENLKKGDRVKFHHPYPDEEGLVYILLEDPSGGRVLVEAVVPMTIRPQTILQVQDLMRAE' A
#
# COMPACT_ATOMS: atom_id res chain seq x y z
N MET A 1 -8.82 9.70 18.39
CA MET A 1 -8.57 9.28 16.99
C MET A 1 -7.99 7.87 17.05
N PRO A 2 -8.50 6.90 16.27
CA PRO A 2 -7.87 5.59 16.20
C PRO A 2 -6.43 5.78 15.73
N LYS A 3 -5.46 5.23 16.46
CA LYS A 3 -4.08 5.16 15.99
C LYS A 3 -4.07 4.14 14.87
N TYR A 4 -4.02 4.59 13.63
CA TYR A 4 -3.82 3.69 12.51
C TYR A 4 -2.40 3.13 12.61
N ASP A 5 -2.23 1.82 12.36
CA ASP A 5 -0.90 1.14 12.29
C ASP A 5 0.03 1.73 11.21
N ASN A 6 -0.46 2.73 10.50
CA ASN A 6 0.14 3.35 9.34
C ASN A 6 1.30 4.28 9.71
N GLU A 7 1.43 4.66 10.99
CA GLU A 7 2.58 5.45 11.49
C GLU A 7 3.92 4.70 11.39
N ASN A 8 3.91 3.38 11.11
CA ASN A 8 5.12 2.56 11.03
C ASN A 8 5.43 2.01 9.63
N LEU A 9 4.64 2.37 8.61
CA LEU A 9 4.91 1.95 7.23
C LEU A 9 6.17 2.64 6.71
N LYS A 10 7.00 1.88 6.00
CA LYS A 10 8.26 2.37 5.42
C LYS A 10 8.46 1.84 4.01
N LYS A 11 9.36 2.47 3.26
CA LYS A 11 9.80 1.98 1.96
C LYS A 11 10.16 0.50 2.01
N GLY A 12 9.66 -0.26 1.04
CA GLY A 12 9.88 -1.70 0.91
C GLY A 12 8.85 -2.56 1.65
N ASP A 13 8.02 -2.00 2.53
CA ASP A 13 6.94 -2.75 3.16
C ASP A 13 5.94 -3.22 2.08
N ARG A 14 5.46 -4.45 2.25
CA ARG A 14 4.34 -4.98 1.47
C ARG A 14 3.04 -4.58 2.16
N VAL A 15 2.10 -4.04 1.40
CA VAL A 15 0.84 -3.51 1.91
C VAL A 15 -0.34 -3.98 1.08
N LYS A 16 -1.51 -3.95 1.69
CA LYS A 16 -2.82 -4.20 1.09
C LYS A 16 -3.83 -3.20 1.65
N PHE A 17 -4.99 -3.06 1.01
CA PHE A 17 -6.07 -2.27 1.60
C PHE A 17 -6.61 -2.96 2.84
N HIS A 18 -6.89 -2.19 3.91
CA HIS A 18 -7.59 -2.74 5.08
C HIS A 18 -9.10 -2.90 4.84
N HIS A 19 -9.65 -2.16 3.88
CA HIS A 19 -11.02 -2.28 3.38
C HIS A 19 -11.04 -2.32 1.83
N PRO A 20 -10.61 -3.44 1.22
CA PRO A 20 -10.60 -3.56 -0.24
C PRO A 20 -12.02 -3.61 -0.81
N TYR A 21 -12.21 -3.04 -1.99
CA TYR A 21 -13.31 -3.41 -2.86
C TYR A 21 -13.15 -4.87 -3.36
N PRO A 22 -14.22 -5.54 -3.83
CA PRO A 22 -14.13 -6.93 -4.27
C PRO A 22 -13.08 -7.20 -5.35
N ASP A 23 -12.79 -6.24 -6.21
CA ASP A 23 -11.75 -6.30 -7.26
C ASP A 23 -10.34 -5.97 -6.74
N GLU A 24 -10.23 -5.44 -5.52
CA GLU A 24 -8.98 -5.15 -4.84
C GLU A 24 -8.58 -6.25 -3.83
N GLU A 25 -9.48 -7.20 -3.57
CA GLU A 25 -9.23 -8.29 -2.63
C GLU A 25 -8.03 -9.13 -3.08
N GLY A 26 -7.04 -9.26 -2.19
CA GLY A 26 -5.79 -9.98 -2.47
C GLY A 26 -4.74 -9.20 -3.25
N LEU A 27 -5.01 -7.94 -3.65
CA LEU A 27 -3.98 -7.08 -4.23
C LEU A 27 -2.94 -6.69 -3.16
N VAL A 28 -1.68 -6.85 -3.52
CA VAL A 28 -0.53 -6.48 -2.68
C VAL A 28 0.33 -5.49 -3.44
N TYR A 29 0.81 -4.49 -2.72
CA TYR A 29 1.69 -3.45 -3.24
C TYR A 29 2.98 -3.38 -2.42
N ILE A 30 4.03 -2.83 -3.00
CA ILE A 30 5.29 -2.50 -2.31
C ILE A 30 5.42 -0.98 -2.25
N LEU A 31 5.72 -0.43 -1.08
CA LEU A 31 6.04 0.99 -0.93
C LEU A 31 7.37 1.31 -1.61
N LEU A 32 7.37 2.25 -2.56
CA LEU A 32 8.59 2.68 -3.26
C LEU A 32 9.33 3.82 -2.54
N GLU A 33 8.66 4.47 -1.59
CA GLU A 33 9.16 5.56 -0.76
C GLU A 33 8.56 5.50 0.66
N ASP A 34 9.11 6.29 1.57
CA ASP A 34 8.52 6.45 2.90
C ASP A 34 7.26 7.32 2.79
N PRO A 35 6.17 6.99 3.51
CA PRO A 35 4.96 7.80 3.53
C PRO A 35 5.22 9.27 3.85
N SER A 36 4.70 10.18 3.02
CA SER A 36 4.84 11.63 3.21
C SER A 36 3.54 12.34 2.88
N GLY A 37 3.06 13.18 3.81
CA GLY A 37 1.83 13.95 3.60
C GLY A 37 0.57 13.09 3.42
N GLY A 38 0.53 11.90 4.01
CA GLY A 38 -0.62 10.97 3.98
C GLY A 38 -0.78 10.16 2.69
N ARG A 39 0.12 10.33 1.73
CA ARG A 39 0.14 9.58 0.47
C ARG A 39 1.49 8.88 0.29
N VAL A 40 1.49 7.86 -0.55
CA VAL A 40 2.72 7.10 -0.85
C VAL A 40 2.66 6.49 -2.25
N LEU A 41 3.78 6.57 -2.97
CA LEU A 41 3.97 5.84 -4.22
C LEU A 41 4.18 4.34 -3.95
N VAL A 42 3.41 3.51 -4.64
CA VAL A 42 3.48 2.05 -4.52
C VAL A 42 3.57 1.36 -5.88
N GLU A 43 4.04 0.13 -5.88
CA GLU A 43 4.09 -0.76 -7.05
C GLU A 43 3.28 -2.04 -6.81
N ALA A 44 2.43 -2.43 -7.74
CA ALA A 44 1.61 -3.64 -7.63
C ALA A 44 2.45 -4.92 -7.81
N VAL A 45 2.22 -5.91 -6.93
CA VAL A 45 2.87 -7.23 -6.99
C VAL A 45 2.05 -8.15 -7.90
N VAL A 46 2.28 -8.04 -9.21
CA VAL A 46 1.58 -8.80 -10.25
C VAL A 46 2.56 -9.46 -11.22
N PRO A 47 2.21 -10.59 -11.87
CA PRO A 47 3.09 -11.30 -12.80
C PRO A 47 3.14 -10.61 -14.17
N MET A 48 3.65 -9.38 -14.20
CA MET A 48 3.81 -8.58 -15.41
C MET A 48 5.24 -8.10 -15.55
N THR A 49 5.73 -8.00 -16.80
CA THR A 49 7.05 -7.45 -17.12
C THR A 49 7.17 -5.99 -16.68
N ILE A 50 6.11 -5.21 -16.90
CA ILE A 50 5.99 -3.83 -16.43
C ILE A 50 4.97 -3.83 -15.29
N ARG A 51 5.43 -3.53 -14.08
CA ARG A 51 4.58 -3.50 -12.90
C ARG A 51 3.91 -2.12 -12.75
N PRO A 52 2.58 -2.06 -12.60
CA PRO A 52 1.87 -0.79 -12.40
C PRO A 52 2.34 -0.08 -11.13
N GLN A 53 2.50 1.24 -11.23
CA GLN A 53 2.77 2.13 -10.09
C GLN A 53 1.60 3.08 -9.89
N THR A 54 1.25 3.36 -8.64
CA THR A 54 0.15 4.27 -8.30
C THR A 54 0.39 4.97 -6.96
N ILE A 55 -0.30 6.07 -6.72
CA ILE A 55 -0.26 6.80 -5.44
C ILE A 55 -1.51 6.42 -4.64
N LEU A 56 -1.30 5.91 -3.43
CA LEU A 56 -2.39 5.54 -2.53
C LEU A 56 -2.40 6.41 -1.28
N GLN A 57 -3.57 6.50 -0.64
CA GLN A 57 -3.68 7.13 0.68
C GLN A 57 -3.21 6.15 1.74
N VAL A 58 -2.27 6.60 2.57
CA VAL A 58 -1.64 5.79 3.60
C VAL A 58 -2.67 5.30 4.62
N GLN A 59 -3.72 6.09 4.88
CA GLN A 59 -4.79 5.74 5.79
C GLN A 59 -5.55 4.46 5.39
N ASP A 60 -5.60 4.14 4.10
CA ASP A 60 -6.36 3.01 3.56
C ASP A 60 -5.54 1.70 3.54
N LEU A 61 -4.25 1.77 3.87
CA LEU A 61 -3.30 0.67 3.75
C LEU A 61 -3.04 0.00 5.10
N MET A 62 -2.69 -1.28 5.06
CA MET A 62 -2.12 -2.04 6.18
C MET A 62 -1.00 -2.94 5.68
N ARG A 63 -0.10 -3.40 6.56
CA ARG A 63 0.91 -4.39 6.18
C ARG A 63 0.26 -5.69 5.71
N ALA A 64 0.79 -6.24 4.63
CA ALA A 64 0.47 -7.59 4.19
C ALA A 64 1.34 -8.58 4.97
N GLU A 65 0.70 -9.57 5.61
CA GLU A 65 1.36 -10.72 6.25
C GLU A 65 2.06 -11.62 5.23
#